data_AF-A0A7J4RB94-F1
#
_entry.id   AF-A0A7J4RB94-F1
#
_cell.length_a   1.000
_cell.length_b   1.000
_cell.length_c   1.000
_cell.angle_alpha   90.00
_cell.angle_beta   90.00
_cell.angle_gamma   90.00
#
_symmetry.space_group_name_H-M   'P 1'
#
loop_
_entity.id
_entity.type
_entity.pdbx_description
1 polymer ?
#
loop_
_entity_poly.entity_id
_entity_poly.type
_entity_poly.pdbx_seq_one_letter_code
_entity_poly.pdbx_strand_id
1 'polypeptide(L)'
;MEGKAHVISFLKKCIDYANASIERKQKRGELEDIVKWEAYRDYTAHAVMEVEAGELDRWFPSQQKALGESEVSSLSLDALTHDTR
;
A
#
# COMPACT_ATOMS: atom_id res chain seq x y z
N MET A 1 10.91 10.80 1.76
CA MET A 1 10.18 9.70 1.09
C MET A 1 8.99 9.31 1.96
N GLU A 2 7.93 10.12 1.94
CA GLU A 2 6.84 10.00 2.92
C GLU A 2 5.96 8.77 2.68
N GLY A 3 5.69 8.40 1.43
CA GLY A 3 4.87 7.22 1.09
C GLY A 3 5.48 5.89 1.55
N LYS A 4 6.80 5.71 1.39
CA LYS A 4 7.50 4.49 1.83
C LYS A 4 7.43 4.31 3.34
N ALA A 5 7.65 5.38 4.11
CA ALA A 5 7.55 5.35 5.55
C ALA A 5 6.12 4.99 6.03
N HIS A 6 5.09 5.52 5.36
CA HIS A 6 3.70 5.16 5.64
C HIS A 6 3.41 3.67 5.36
N VAL A 7 3.88 3.14 4.24
CA VAL A 7 3.71 1.70 3.91
C VAL A 7 4.41 0.81 4.93
N ILE A 8 5.66 1.12 5.31
CA ILE A 8 6.38 0.37 6.35
C ILE A 8 5.60 0.39 7.66
N SER A 9 5.13 1.56 8.09
CA SER A 9 4.35 1.72 9.33
C SER A 9 3.04 0.91 9.29
N PHE A 10 2.34 0.92 8.15
CA PHE A 10 1.14 0.13 7.94
C PHE A 10 1.41 -1.37 8.03
N LEU A 11 2.43 -1.87 7.33
CA LEU A 11 2.78 -3.30 7.34
C LEU A 11 3.21 -3.77 8.75
N LYS A 12 3.91 -2.93 9.52
CA LYS A 12 4.23 -3.24 10.93
C LYS A 12 2.97 -3.40 11.78
N LYS A 13 1.96 -2.53 11.60
CA LYS A 13 0.67 -2.69 12.29
C LYS A 13 -0.07 -3.96 11.87
N CYS A 14 0.04 -4.39 10.61
CA CYS A 14 -0.51 -5.66 10.14
C CYS A 14 0.11 -6.86 10.87
N ILE A 15 1.43 -6.84 11.09
CA ILE A 15 2.16 -7.85 11.86
C ILE A 15 1.68 -7.88 13.32
N ASP A 16 1.60 -6.71 13.96
CA ASP A 16 1.12 -6.59 15.35
C ASP A 16 -0.31 -7.14 15.49
N TYR A 17 -1.18 -6.81 14.53
CA TYR A 17 -2.54 -7.32 14.50
C TYR A 17 -2.59 -8.84 14.31
N ALA A 18 -1.75 -9.40 13.43
CA ALA A 18 -1.66 -10.83 13.21
C ALA A 18 -1.21 -11.57 14.49
N ASN A 19 -0.19 -11.06 15.18
CA ASN A 19 0.27 -11.60 16.46
C ASN A 19 -0.86 -11.60 17.50
N ALA A 20 -1.55 -10.47 17.67
CA ALA A 20 -2.68 -10.37 18.58
C ALA A 20 -3.84 -11.31 18.19
N SER A 21 -4.04 -11.55 16.89
CA SER A 21 -5.04 -12.50 16.38
C SER A 21 -4.68 -13.94 16.74
N ILE A 22 -3.42 -14.33 16.55
CA ILE A 22 -2.88 -15.65 16.91
C ILE A 22 -3.06 -15.90 18.41
N GLU A 23 -2.67 -14.95 19.26
CA GLU A 23 -2.81 -15.08 20.72
C GLU A 23 -4.27 -15.30 21.14
N ARG A 24 -5.21 -14.54 20.55
CA ARG A 24 -6.64 -14.70 20.83
C ARG A 24 -7.15 -16.07 20.37
N LYS A 25 -6.69 -16.58 19.22
CA LYS A 25 -7.07 -17.89 18.68
C LYS A 25 -6.52 -19.03 19.53
N GLN A 26 -5.27 -18.94 19.96
CA GLN A 26 -4.65 -19.89 20.89
C GLN A 26 -5.45 -19.98 22.20
N LYS A 27 -5.84 -18.83 22.78
CA LYS A 27 -6.66 -18.79 24.00
C LYS A 27 -8.05 -19.41 23.82
N ARG A 28 -8.62 -19.38 22.62
CA ARG A 28 -9.92 -20.00 22.29
C ARG A 28 -9.82 -21.46 21.84
N GLY A 29 -8.61 -21.99 21.62
CA GLY A 29 -8.40 -23.34 21.07
C GLY A 29 -8.67 -23.45 19.56
N GLU A 30 -8.75 -22.34 18.83
CA GLU A 30 -8.97 -22.30 17.38
C GLU A 30 -7.66 -22.53 16.60
N LEU A 31 -7.10 -23.74 16.69
CA LEU A 31 -5.74 -24.02 16.20
C LEU A 31 -5.63 -24.07 14.67
N GLU A 32 -6.69 -24.44 13.96
CA GLU A 32 -6.68 -24.64 12.50
C GLU A 32 -6.32 -23.38 11.71
N ASP A 33 -6.69 -22.21 12.23
CA ASP A 33 -6.43 -20.94 11.57
C ASP A 33 -5.06 -20.35 11.90
N ILE A 34 -4.40 -20.80 12.98
CA ILE A 34 -3.15 -20.21 13.46
C ILE A 34 -2.08 -20.26 12.36
N VAL A 35 -1.95 -21.40 11.67
CA VAL A 35 -0.97 -21.59 10.60
C VAL A 35 -1.14 -20.57 9.48
N LYS A 36 -2.39 -20.20 9.15
CA LYS A 36 -2.68 -19.18 8.12
C LYS A 36 -2.26 -17.79 8.59
N TRP A 37 -2.50 -17.47 9.86
CA TRP A 37 -2.10 -16.20 10.46
C TRP A 37 -0.58 -16.08 10.62
N GLU A 38 0.10 -17.18 10.93
CA GLU A 38 1.57 -17.23 10.96
C GLU A 38 2.16 -16.99 9.58
N ALA A 39 1.64 -17.68 8.54
CA ALA A 39 2.06 -17.45 7.17
C ALA A 39 1.84 -15.98 6.75
N TYR A 40 0.66 -15.42 7.04
CA TYR A 40 0.39 -14.00 6.76
C TYR A 40 1.38 -13.06 7.46
N ARG A 41 1.65 -13.29 8.75
CA ARG A 41 2.62 -12.51 9.53
C ARG A 41 4.01 -12.58 8.91
N ASP A 42 4.47 -13.79 8.56
CA ASP A 42 5.83 -14.03 8.10
C ASP A 42 6.08 -13.43 6.72
N TYR A 43 5.14 -13.60 5.78
CA TYR A 43 5.23 -12.94 4.48
C TYR A 43 5.12 -11.42 4.59
N THR A 44 4.31 -10.90 5.51
CA THR A 44 4.22 -9.44 5.76
C THR A 44 5.54 -8.90 6.33
N ALA A 45 6.17 -9.63 7.27
CA ALA A 45 7.49 -9.27 7.79
C ALA A 45 8.56 -9.29 6.70
N HIS A 46 8.50 -10.27 5.80
CA HIS A 46 9.37 -10.31 4.62
C HIS A 46 9.18 -9.09 3.72
N ALA A 47 7.94 -8.72 3.41
CA ALA A 47 7.64 -7.53 2.62
C ALA A 47 8.16 -6.24 3.29
N VAL A 48 8.08 -6.11 4.61
CA VAL A 48 8.70 -4.98 5.34
C VAL A 48 10.20 -4.92 5.08
N MET A 49 10.90 -6.06 5.18
CA MET A 49 12.34 -6.11 4.92
C MET A 49 12.67 -5.73 3.47
N GLU A 50 11.92 -6.21 2.49
CA GLU A 50 12.14 -5.87 1.07
C GLU A 50 11.88 -4.38 0.79
N VAL A 51 10.85 -3.79 1.41
CA VAL A 51 10.62 -2.34 1.32
C VAL A 51 11.80 -1.61 1.98
N GLU A 52 12.17 -1.94 3.21
CA GLU A 52 13.27 -1.27 3.94
C GLU A 52 14.61 -1.36 3.19
N ALA A 53 14.90 -2.52 2.57
CA ALA A 53 16.11 -2.75 1.75
C ALA A 53 16.09 -2.02 0.39
N GLY A 54 14.93 -1.54 -0.06
CA GLY A 54 14.78 -0.85 -1.34
C GLY A 54 14.51 -1.76 -2.53
N GLU A 55 14.38 -3.08 -2.32
CA GLU A 55 14.06 -4.06 -3.36
C GLU A 55 12.72 -3.76 -4.05
N LEU A 56 11.78 -3.14 -3.31
CA LEU A 56 10.47 -2.73 -3.79
C LEU A 56 10.36 -1.24 -4.13
N ASP A 57 11.47 -0.51 -4.24
CA ASP A 57 11.45 0.93 -4.55
C ASP A 57 10.75 1.22 -5.89
N ARG A 58 10.83 0.30 -6.85
CA ARG A 58 10.12 0.37 -8.14
C ARG A 58 8.58 0.43 -8.04
N TRP A 59 8.00 0.06 -6.89
CA TRP A 59 6.55 0.13 -6.66
C TRP A 59 6.11 1.50 -6.15
N PHE A 60 7.04 2.32 -5.67
CA PHE A 60 6.74 3.67 -5.22
C PHE A 60 6.86 4.63 -6.41
N PRO A 61 5.96 5.62 -6.52
CA PRO A 61 6.08 6.64 -7.54
C PRO A 61 7.46 7.30 -7.45
N SER A 62 8.22 7.29 -8.54
CA SER A 62 9.34 8.19 -8.71
C SER A 62 8.83 9.62 -8.53
N GLN A 63 9.57 10.50 -7.85
CA GLN A 63 9.16 11.88 -7.57
C GLN A 63 8.90 12.77 -8.82
N GLN A 64 8.96 12.20 -10.04
CA GLN A 64 8.54 12.81 -11.30
C GLN A 64 7.43 11.91 -11.89
N LYS A 65 6.22 12.36 -12.18
CA LYS A 65 5.69 13.70 -12.44
C LYS A 65 4.53 14.00 -11.48
N ALA A 66 4.66 15.04 -10.65
CA ALA A 66 3.56 15.99 -10.66
C ALA A 66 3.42 16.39 -12.13
N LEU A 67 2.28 16.09 -12.77
CA LEU A 67 2.00 16.59 -14.11
C LEU A 67 2.33 18.09 -14.05
N GLY A 68 3.47 18.48 -14.63
CA GLY A 68 3.80 19.87 -14.75
C GLY A 68 2.62 20.50 -15.48
N GLU A 69 2.27 21.73 -15.14
CA GLU A 69 1.16 22.47 -15.74
C GLU A 69 1.15 22.40 -17.29
N SER A 70 2.27 22.03 -17.92
CA SER A 70 2.41 21.79 -19.36
C SER A 70 1.71 20.53 -19.93
N GLU A 71 1.31 19.55 -19.13
CA GLU A 71 0.56 18.36 -19.62
C GLU A 71 -0.94 18.42 -19.33
N VAL A 72 -1.41 19.48 -18.69
CA VAL A 72 -2.85 19.77 -18.56
C VAL A 72 -3.23 20.71 -19.70
N SER A 73 -3.77 20.15 -20.79
CA SER A 73 -4.42 20.98 -21.81
C SER A 73 -5.73 21.51 -21.23
N SER A 74 -5.70 22.73 -20.70
CA SER A 74 -6.91 23.48 -20.39
C SER A 74 -7.53 23.97 -21.70
N LEU A 75 -8.58 23.29 -22.15
CA LEU A 75 -9.39 23.78 -23.25
C LEU A 75 -10.37 24.81 -22.70
N SER A 76 -10.41 25.99 -23.31
CA SER A 76 -11.42 27.00 -22.98
C SER A 76 -12.81 26.45 -23.30
N LEU A 77 -13.76 26.65 -22.37
CA LEU A 77 -15.17 26.34 -22.58
C LEU A 77 -15.73 27.04 -23.83
N ASP A 78 -15.20 28.22 -24.18
CA ASP A 78 -15.62 28.98 -25.36
C ASP A 78 -15.16 28.34 -26.69
N ALA A 79 -14.18 27.43 -26.64
CA ALA A 79 -13.70 26.70 -27.81
C ALA A 79 -14.53 25.44 -28.11
N LEU A 80 -15.44 25.06 -27.21
CA LEU A 80 -16.38 23.97 -27.42
C LEU A 80 -17.61 24.49 -28.16
N THR A 81 -17.55 24.48 -29.49
CA THR A 81 -18.73 24.80 -30.32
C THR A 81 -19.79 23.74 -30.09
N HIS A 82 -20.93 24.13 -29.54
CA HIS A 82 -22.07 23.24 -29.43
C HIS A 82 -22.72 23.13 -30.83
N ASP A 83 -22.51 22.00 -31.51
CA ASP A 83 -23.23 21.72 -32.76
C ASP A 83 -24.67 21.36 -32.40
N THR A 84 -25.52 22.38 -32.31
CA THR A 84 -26.98 22.21 -32.16
C THR A 84 -27.52 21.79 -33.52
N ARG A 85 -27.76 20.49 -33.66
CA ARG A 85 -28.47 19.89 -34.79
C ARG A 85 -29.95 20.29 -34.83
#